data_AF-A0A7V8FI29-F1
#
_entry.id   AF-A0A7V8FI29-F1
#
_cell.length_a   1.000
_cell.length_b   1.000
_cell.length_c   1.000
_cell.angle_alpha   90.00
_cell.angle_beta   90.00
_cell.angle_gamma   90.00
#
_symmetry.space_group_name_H-M   'P 1'
#
loop_
_entity.id
_entity.type
_entity.pdbx_description
1 polymer ?
#
loop_
_entity_poly.entity_id
_entity_poly.type
_entity_poly.pdbx_seq_one_letter_code
_entity_poly.pdbx_strand_id
1 'polypeptide(L)'
;MCSATAPLHHLAPLYAEFGVTPPHGLEEIYRSFRDDPACVQMLVEQRPAVASFHFGLPSADVIRALREAGIVLLATATCETEADRIELAGVDAIVAQGVEAGGHRGVFDPQAADEGLGTLALVRRLVKRSTLPVIATGGIMDGQGIRAALELGAIAAQLGTAFILCPESAANAGYRQMLSSARRPHSDDPRGVRPLGTRHRQSADHLRRGQRQPGTCGLSGGL
;
A
#
# COMPACT_ATOMS: atom_id res chain seq x y z
N MET A 1 14.59 -18.47 3.65
CA MET A 1 14.82 -17.49 4.72
C MET A 1 15.71 -16.38 4.16
N CYS A 2 15.17 -15.18 3.89
CA CYS A 2 16.03 -14.04 3.56
C CYS A 2 16.74 -13.59 4.85
N SER A 3 18.08 -13.54 4.82
CA SER A 3 18.88 -13.03 5.93
C SER A 3 18.52 -11.58 6.23
N ALA A 4 18.50 -11.18 7.50
CA ALA A 4 18.26 -9.80 7.96
C ALA A 4 19.22 -8.76 7.32
N THR A 5 20.31 -9.22 6.70
CA THR A 5 21.31 -8.40 6.01
C THR A 5 21.06 -8.21 4.51
N ALA A 6 20.15 -8.96 3.89
CA ALA A 6 19.92 -8.90 2.44
C ALA A 6 19.50 -7.50 1.93
N PRO A 7 18.66 -6.73 2.65
CA PRO A 7 18.34 -5.36 2.23
C PRO A 7 19.54 -4.40 2.34
N LEU A 8 20.40 -4.56 3.35
CA LEU A 8 21.59 -3.74 3.53
C LEU A 8 22.61 -3.96 2.40
N HIS A 9 22.76 -5.20 1.95
CA HIS A 9 23.57 -5.52 0.77
C HIS A 9 23.02 -4.87 -0.51
N HIS A 10 21.70 -4.87 -0.68
CA HIS A 10 21.06 -4.23 -1.83
C HIS A 10 21.28 -2.70 -1.85
N LEU A 11 21.27 -2.07 -0.68
CA LEU A 11 21.44 -0.62 -0.53
C LEU A 11 22.91 -0.17 -0.46
N ALA A 12 23.87 -1.09 -0.37
CA ALA A 12 25.30 -0.78 -0.23
C ALA A 12 25.84 0.21 -1.29
N PRO A 13 25.45 0.14 -2.59
CA PRO A 13 25.90 1.11 -3.58
C PRO A 13 25.45 2.55 -3.27
N LEU A 14 24.26 2.74 -2.71
CA LEU A 14 23.74 4.05 -2.34
C LEU A 14 24.50 4.62 -1.13
N TYR A 15 24.76 3.79 -0.12
CA TYR A 15 25.59 4.20 1.02
C TYR A 15 26.98 4.65 0.58
N ALA A 16 27.60 3.93 -0.36
CA ALA A 16 28.89 4.30 -0.94
C ALA A 16 28.83 5.61 -1.74
N GLU A 17 27.78 5.83 -2.54
CA GLU A 17 27.58 7.05 -3.33
C GLU A 17 27.53 8.30 -2.45
N PHE A 18 26.84 8.22 -1.31
CA PHE A 18 26.72 9.34 -0.36
C PHE A 18 27.83 9.39 0.70
N GLY A 19 28.79 8.46 0.67
CA GLY A 19 29.88 8.38 1.66
C GLY A 19 29.39 8.10 3.08
N VAL A 20 28.25 7.41 3.24
CA VAL A 20 27.62 7.13 4.53
C VAL A 20 27.89 5.68 4.91
N THR A 21 28.32 5.43 6.16
CA THR A 21 28.48 4.07 6.69
C THR A 21 27.12 3.39 6.83
N PRO A 22 26.89 2.20 6.22
CA PRO A 22 25.64 1.48 6.38
C PRO A 22 25.46 1.04 7.84
N PRO A 23 24.21 1.00 8.36
CA PRO A 23 23.96 0.52 9.69
C PRO A 23 24.26 -0.99 9.79
N HIS A 24 24.61 -1.46 11.00
CA HIS A 24 24.96 -2.86 11.25
C HIS A 24 23.77 -3.82 11.16
N GLY A 25 22.54 -3.29 11.23
CA GLY A 25 21.29 -4.02 11.14
C GLY A 25 20.14 -3.09 10.80
N LEU A 26 18.99 -3.67 10.46
CA LEU A 26 17.73 -2.93 10.36
C LEU A 26 16.90 -3.22 11.60
N GLU A 27 16.46 -2.17 12.27
CA GLU A 27 15.54 -2.25 13.39
C GLU A 27 14.15 -1.80 12.96
N GLU A 28 13.13 -2.54 13.37
CA GLU A 28 11.75 -2.16 13.15
C GLU A 28 11.38 -1.06 14.15
N ILE A 29 11.43 0.18 13.70
CA ILE A 29 11.15 1.36 14.52
C ILE A 29 9.66 1.55 14.84
N TYR A 30 8.76 0.86 14.12
CA TYR A 30 7.32 0.87 14.35
C TYR A 30 6.79 -0.55 14.33
N ARG A 31 6.35 -1.07 15.48
CA ARG A 31 5.67 -2.36 15.53
C ARG A 31 4.32 -2.27 14.85
N SER A 32 4.01 -3.28 14.05
CA SER A 32 2.69 -3.44 13.45
C SER A 32 1.60 -3.47 14.52
N PHE A 33 0.46 -2.86 14.21
CA PHE A 33 -0.75 -2.92 15.04
C PHE A 33 -1.18 -4.37 15.37
N ARG A 34 -0.82 -5.34 14.53
CA ARG A 34 -1.13 -6.77 14.74
C ARG A 34 -0.35 -7.39 15.90
N ASP A 35 0.82 -6.84 16.21
CA ASP A 35 1.80 -7.45 17.13
C ASP A 35 2.06 -6.57 18.36
N ASP A 36 1.24 -5.54 18.57
CA ASP A 36 1.40 -4.58 19.67
C ASP A 36 0.11 -4.41 20.51
N PRO A 37 -0.07 -5.23 21.57
CA PRO A 37 -1.20 -5.12 22.48
C PRO A 37 -1.29 -3.77 23.19
N ALA A 38 -0.17 -3.09 23.43
CA ALA A 38 -0.18 -1.77 24.07
C ALA A 38 -0.78 -0.71 23.14
N CYS A 39 -0.54 -0.83 21.83
CA CYS A 39 -1.18 0.02 20.83
C CYS A 39 -2.70 -0.18 20.79
N VAL A 40 -3.17 -1.42 20.85
CA VAL A 40 -4.62 -1.73 20.92
C VAL A 40 -5.25 -1.11 22.17
N GLN A 41 -4.62 -1.29 23.33
CA GLN A 41 -5.11 -0.73 24.60
C GLN A 41 -5.18 0.80 24.52
N MET A 42 -4.16 1.45 23.96
CA MET A 42 -4.16 2.89 23.76
C MET A 42 -5.33 3.35 22.89
N LEU A 43 -5.64 2.67 21.77
CA LEU A 43 -6.80 3.02 20.95
C LEU A 43 -8.13 2.89 21.70
N VAL A 44 -8.29 1.83 22.49
CA VAL A 44 -9.50 1.61 23.31
C VAL A 44 -9.68 2.72 24.36
N GLU A 45 -8.59 3.21 24.92
CA GLU A 45 -8.59 4.32 25.88
C GLU A 45 -8.87 5.67 25.22
N GLN A 46 -8.21 5.95 24.08
CA GLN A 46 -8.34 7.23 23.38
C GLN A 46 -9.65 7.38 22.60
N ARG A 47 -10.28 6.26 22.19
CA ARG A 47 -11.56 6.21 21.46
C ARG A 47 -11.62 7.20 20.29
N PRO A 48 -10.69 7.12 19.32
CA PRO A 48 -10.80 7.94 18.13
C PRO A 48 -12.13 7.68 17.42
N ALA A 49 -12.64 8.67 16.68
CA ALA A 49 -13.88 8.48 15.92
C ALA A 49 -13.77 7.34 14.90
N VAL A 50 -12.58 7.17 14.30
CA VAL A 50 -12.30 6.18 13.27
C VAL A 50 -10.93 5.54 13.50
N ALA A 51 -10.85 4.22 13.30
CA ALA A 51 -9.59 3.50 13.10
C ALA A 51 -9.63 2.74 11.77
N SER A 52 -8.56 2.86 10.97
CA SER A 52 -8.48 2.24 9.65
C SER A 52 -7.33 1.25 9.53
N PHE A 53 -7.57 0.09 8.93
CA PHE A 53 -6.58 -0.97 8.73
C PHE A 53 -6.10 -1.06 7.28
N HIS A 54 -4.82 -1.36 7.12
CA HIS A 54 -4.15 -1.53 5.84
C HIS A 54 -3.28 -2.80 5.89
N PHE A 55 -3.09 -3.49 4.76
CA PHE A 55 -2.39 -4.79 4.63
C PHE A 55 -3.05 -5.98 5.33
N GLY A 56 -4.34 -5.90 5.62
CA GLY A 56 -5.06 -6.98 6.29
C GLY A 56 -5.89 -6.49 7.45
N LEU A 57 -6.41 -7.47 8.18
CA LEU A 57 -7.27 -7.27 9.33
C LEU A 57 -6.55 -7.71 10.61
N PRO A 58 -6.79 -7.03 11.75
CA PRO A 58 -6.38 -7.54 13.04
C PRO A 58 -7.22 -8.77 13.44
N SER A 59 -6.91 -9.37 14.59
CA SER A 59 -7.68 -10.51 15.10
C SER A 59 -9.12 -10.11 15.43
N ALA A 60 -10.03 -11.08 15.44
CA ALA A 60 -11.44 -10.85 15.77
C ALA A 60 -11.63 -10.22 17.17
N ASP A 61 -10.80 -10.61 18.15
CA ASP A 61 -10.85 -10.03 19.50
C ASP A 61 -10.47 -8.54 19.51
N VAL A 62 -9.48 -8.14 18.71
CA VAL A 62 -9.10 -6.72 18.59
C VAL A 62 -10.21 -5.92 17.90
N ILE A 63 -10.78 -6.45 16.81
CA ILE A 63 -11.92 -5.81 16.12
C ILE A 63 -13.08 -5.60 17.11
N ARG A 64 -13.43 -6.64 17.86
CA ARG A 64 -14.48 -6.59 18.87
C ARG A 64 -14.20 -5.55 19.94
N ALA A 65 -13.00 -5.52 20.51
CA ALA A 65 -12.62 -4.55 21.55
C ALA A 65 -12.73 -3.10 21.06
N LEU A 66 -12.28 -2.81 19.83
CA LEU A 66 -12.38 -1.45 19.27
C LEU A 66 -13.84 -1.05 18.99
N ARG A 67 -14.66 -1.99 18.50
CA ARG A 67 -16.10 -1.75 18.29
C ARG A 67 -16.83 -1.51 19.61
N GLU A 68 -16.54 -2.30 20.64
CA GLU A 68 -17.08 -2.11 22.01
C GLU A 68 -16.68 -0.75 22.60
N ALA A 69 -15.52 -0.21 22.20
CA ALA A 69 -15.09 1.14 22.54
C ALA A 69 -15.79 2.26 21.75
N GLY A 70 -16.68 1.93 20.80
CA GLY A 70 -17.44 2.87 19.99
C GLY A 70 -16.68 3.45 18.79
N ILE A 71 -15.58 2.80 18.38
CA ILE A 71 -14.73 3.26 17.27
C ILE A 71 -15.28 2.73 15.94
N VAL A 72 -15.45 3.59 14.94
CA VAL A 72 -15.80 3.17 13.58
C VAL A 72 -14.58 2.57 12.89
N LEU A 73 -14.72 1.37 12.34
CA LEU A 73 -13.64 0.63 11.72
C LEU A 73 -13.70 0.68 10.21
N LEU A 74 -12.57 0.97 9.57
CA LEU A 74 -12.39 0.91 8.12
C LEU A 74 -11.30 -0.11 7.77
N ALA A 75 -11.39 -0.76 6.62
CA ALA A 75 -10.29 -1.59 6.12
C ALA A 75 -10.12 -1.44 4.61
N THR A 76 -8.87 -1.51 4.15
CA THR A 76 -8.54 -1.40 2.72
C THR A 76 -8.77 -2.72 1.99
N ALA A 77 -9.40 -2.69 0.82
CA ALA A 77 -9.46 -3.80 -0.13
C ALA A 77 -8.93 -3.37 -1.50
N THR A 78 -8.24 -4.30 -2.17
CA THR A 78 -7.74 -4.16 -3.55
C THR A 78 -8.43 -5.12 -4.52
N CYS A 79 -9.16 -6.12 -4.00
CA CYS A 79 -9.97 -7.06 -4.77
C CYS A 79 -11.26 -7.47 -4.03
N GLU A 80 -12.14 -8.22 -4.71
CA GLU A 80 -13.43 -8.67 -4.16
C GLU A 80 -13.26 -9.66 -3.00
N THR A 81 -12.28 -10.57 -3.07
CA THR A 81 -12.02 -11.54 -1.99
C THR A 81 -11.57 -10.87 -0.69
N GLU A 82 -10.82 -9.76 -0.78
CA GLU A 82 -10.44 -8.97 0.39
C GLU A 82 -11.65 -8.25 0.99
N ALA A 83 -12.51 -7.68 0.13
CA ALA A 83 -13.77 -7.07 0.58
C ALA A 83 -14.68 -8.07 1.30
N ASP A 84 -14.83 -9.29 0.78
CA ASP A 84 -15.61 -10.35 1.43
C ASP A 84 -15.07 -10.67 2.84
N ARG A 85 -13.74 -10.68 3.01
CA ARG A 85 -13.10 -10.89 4.32
C ARG A 85 -13.32 -9.72 5.28
N ILE A 86 -13.34 -8.50 4.78
CA ILE A 86 -13.61 -7.29 5.58
C ILE A 86 -15.05 -7.30 6.09
N GLU A 87 -15.99 -7.66 5.23
CA GLU A 87 -17.42 -7.76 5.58
C GLU A 87 -17.65 -8.87 6.62
N LEU A 88 -17.04 -10.04 6.43
CA LEU A 88 -17.12 -11.13 7.41
C LEU A 88 -16.52 -10.78 8.78
N ALA A 89 -15.50 -9.93 8.80
CA ALA A 89 -14.85 -9.50 10.04
C ALA A 89 -15.67 -8.47 10.84
N GLY A 90 -16.77 -7.96 10.28
CA GLY A 90 -17.62 -6.97 10.94
C GLY A 90 -16.95 -5.60 11.04
N VAL A 91 -16.26 -5.17 9.98
CA VAL A 91 -15.77 -3.78 9.84
C VAL A 91 -16.89 -2.90 9.29
N ASP A 92 -16.87 -1.59 9.53
CA ASP A 92 -17.98 -0.68 9.22
C ASP A 92 -17.95 -0.10 7.81
N ALA A 93 -16.78 -0.01 7.16
CA ALA A 93 -16.68 0.39 5.75
C ALA A 93 -15.42 -0.13 5.05
N ILE A 94 -15.48 -0.19 3.72
CA ILE A 94 -14.38 -0.66 2.87
C ILE A 94 -13.72 0.53 2.18
N VAL A 95 -12.40 0.63 2.27
CA VAL A 95 -11.58 1.55 1.47
C VAL A 95 -11.11 0.82 0.21
N ALA A 96 -11.73 1.12 -0.93
CA ALA A 96 -11.45 0.49 -2.22
C ALA A 96 -10.22 1.13 -2.89
N GLN A 97 -9.06 0.49 -2.80
CA GLN A 97 -7.79 1.03 -3.31
C GLN A 97 -7.46 0.53 -4.71
N GLY A 98 -7.70 1.39 -5.71
CA GLY A 98 -7.31 1.11 -7.09
C GLY A 98 -5.81 1.17 -7.34
N VAL A 99 -5.39 0.70 -8.52
CA VAL A 99 -3.99 0.65 -8.96
C VAL A 99 -3.32 2.03 -9.08
N GLU A 100 -4.11 3.07 -9.23
CA GLU A 100 -3.68 4.46 -9.34
C GLU A 100 -3.27 5.07 -7.99
N ALA A 101 -3.53 4.38 -6.87
CA ALA A 101 -3.12 4.85 -5.55
C ALA A 101 -1.60 4.93 -5.43
N GLY A 102 -1.11 6.04 -4.87
CA GLY A 102 0.28 6.18 -4.46
C GLY A 102 0.56 5.45 -3.15
N GLY A 103 1.84 5.28 -2.83
CA GLY A 103 2.27 4.57 -1.62
C GLY A 103 2.17 3.06 -1.77
N HIS A 104 1.93 2.38 -0.65
CA HIS A 104 1.84 0.93 -0.63
C HIS A 104 0.47 0.44 -1.13
N ARG A 105 0.48 -0.71 -1.81
CA ARG A 105 -0.75 -1.43 -2.16
C ARG A 105 -1.17 -2.29 -0.97
N GLY A 106 -2.40 -2.12 -0.53
CA GLY A 106 -2.99 -2.72 0.67
C GLY A 106 -3.37 -4.19 0.54
N VAL A 107 -2.66 -4.95 -0.30
CA VAL A 107 -2.91 -6.38 -0.53
C VAL A 107 -2.74 -7.15 0.78
N PHE A 108 -3.64 -8.08 1.06
CA PHE A 108 -3.64 -8.86 2.31
C PHE A 108 -2.57 -9.96 2.30
N ASP A 109 -2.33 -10.56 1.13
CA ASP A 109 -1.29 -11.55 0.91
C ASP A 109 -0.32 -11.06 -0.16
N PRO A 110 0.89 -10.63 0.21
CA PRO A 110 1.91 -10.18 -0.74
C PRO A 110 2.41 -11.28 -1.70
N GLN A 111 2.15 -12.56 -1.42
CA GLN A 111 2.52 -13.67 -2.30
C GLN A 111 1.43 -14.02 -3.32
N ALA A 112 0.19 -13.57 -3.08
CA ALA A 112 -0.90 -13.74 -4.02
C ALA A 112 -0.71 -12.83 -5.26
N ALA A 113 -1.36 -13.22 -6.36
CA ALA A 113 -1.38 -12.38 -7.55
C ALA A 113 -2.26 -11.15 -7.31
N ASP A 114 -1.69 -9.95 -7.49
CA ASP A 114 -2.43 -8.69 -7.48
C ASP A 114 -3.03 -8.43 -8.86
N GLU A 115 -4.36 -8.42 -8.93
CA GLU A 115 -5.12 -8.13 -10.16
C GLU A 115 -4.84 -6.71 -10.70
N GLY A 116 -4.41 -5.78 -9.85
CA GLY A 116 -4.10 -4.41 -10.25
C GLY A 116 -5.31 -3.67 -10.83
N LEU A 117 -6.51 -3.90 -10.27
CA LEU A 117 -7.74 -3.26 -10.73
C LEU A 117 -7.65 -1.72 -10.61
N GLY A 118 -8.05 -1.02 -11.67
CA GLY A 118 -8.21 0.43 -11.63
C GLY A 118 -9.34 0.86 -10.70
N THR A 119 -9.23 2.08 -10.15
CA THR A 119 -10.13 2.64 -9.14
C THR A 119 -11.59 2.59 -9.58
N LEU A 120 -11.86 2.96 -10.84
CA LEU A 120 -13.21 2.91 -11.42
C LEU A 120 -13.80 1.49 -11.38
N ALA A 121 -13.04 0.49 -11.84
CA ALA A 121 -13.49 -0.88 -11.91
C ALA A 121 -13.67 -1.49 -10.52
N LEU A 122 -12.70 -1.28 -9.63
CA LEU A 122 -12.72 -1.80 -8.27
C LEU A 122 -13.91 -1.24 -7.48
N VAL A 123 -14.06 0.09 -7.44
CA VAL A 123 -15.18 0.74 -6.73
C VAL A 123 -16.51 0.21 -7.23
N ARG A 124 -16.71 0.12 -8.55
CA ARG A 124 -17.97 -0.36 -9.10
C ARG A 124 -18.25 -1.83 -8.75
N ARG A 125 -17.23 -2.68 -8.73
CA ARG A 125 -17.37 -4.10 -8.33
C ARG A 125 -17.75 -4.22 -6.85
N LEU A 126 -17.05 -3.53 -5.96
CA LEU A 126 -17.29 -3.61 -4.53
C LEU A 126 -18.67 -3.05 -4.15
N VAL A 127 -19.05 -1.89 -4.70
CA VAL A 127 -20.38 -1.29 -4.46
C VAL A 127 -21.53 -2.21 -4.90
N LYS A 128 -21.35 -3.01 -5.95
CA LYS A 128 -22.40 -3.93 -6.43
C LYS A 128 -22.56 -5.18 -5.56
N ARG A 129 -21.54 -5.55 -4.80
CA ARG A 129 -21.45 -6.86 -4.14
C ARG A 129 -21.49 -6.77 -2.63
N SER A 130 -20.80 -5.80 -2.05
CA SER A 130 -20.74 -5.63 -0.60
C SER A 130 -21.94 -4.85 -0.10
N THR A 131 -22.40 -5.20 1.10
CA THR A 131 -23.42 -4.42 1.81
C THR A 131 -22.81 -3.23 2.56
N LEU A 132 -21.48 -3.22 2.74
CA LEU A 132 -20.78 -2.15 3.44
C LEU A 132 -20.63 -0.90 2.56
N PRO A 133 -20.64 0.30 3.17
CA PRO A 133 -20.27 1.52 2.48
C PRO A 133 -18.86 1.43 1.91
N VAL A 134 -18.69 1.93 0.68
CA VAL A 134 -17.40 1.94 -0.02
C VAL A 134 -16.84 3.36 -0.09
N ILE A 135 -15.56 3.50 0.25
CA ILE A 135 -14.77 4.73 0.14
C ILE A 135 -13.75 4.54 -0.98
N ALA A 136 -13.83 5.36 -2.03
CA ALA A 136 -12.92 5.24 -3.17
C ALA A 136 -11.54 5.83 -2.87
N THR A 137 -10.45 5.16 -3.26
CA THR A 137 -9.10 5.73 -3.22
C THR A 137 -8.25 5.27 -4.39
N GLY A 138 -7.42 6.18 -4.89
CA GLY A 138 -6.54 5.97 -6.05
C GLY A 138 -6.77 7.00 -7.16
N GLY A 139 -5.74 7.78 -7.49
CA GLY A 139 -5.79 8.76 -8.59
C GLY A 139 -6.76 9.95 -8.43
N ILE A 140 -7.52 10.06 -7.33
CA ILE A 140 -8.46 11.15 -7.10
C ILE A 140 -7.71 12.40 -6.62
N MET A 141 -7.80 13.48 -7.38
CA MET A 141 -7.01 14.71 -7.14
C MET A 141 -7.83 15.99 -7.00
N ASP A 142 -9.11 15.96 -7.41
CA ASP A 142 -9.99 17.13 -7.43
C ASP A 142 -11.46 16.75 -7.24
N GLY A 143 -12.33 17.76 -7.22
CA GLY A 143 -13.77 17.57 -7.07
C GLY A 143 -14.45 16.77 -8.19
N GLN A 144 -13.90 16.74 -9.41
CA GLN A 144 -14.45 15.93 -10.49
C GLN A 144 -14.17 14.45 -10.25
N GLY A 145 -12.94 14.11 -9.81
CA GLY A 145 -12.61 12.75 -9.39
C GLY A 145 -13.46 12.28 -8.20
N ILE A 146 -13.71 13.15 -7.22
CA ILE A 146 -14.61 12.85 -6.10
C ILE A 146 -16.02 12.59 -6.62
N ARG A 147 -16.56 13.48 -7.46
CA ARG A 147 -17.89 13.32 -8.05
C ARG A 147 -18.02 12.01 -8.83
N ALA A 148 -17.03 11.66 -9.66
CA ALA A 148 -17.03 10.41 -10.39
C ALA A 148 -17.06 9.19 -9.46
N ALA A 149 -16.30 9.22 -8.36
CA ALA A 149 -16.34 8.15 -7.36
C ALA A 149 -17.73 8.01 -6.70
N LEU A 150 -18.36 9.13 -6.37
CA LEU A 150 -19.72 9.14 -5.81
C LEU A 150 -20.75 8.61 -6.82
N GLU A 151 -20.62 8.97 -8.11
CA GLU A 151 -21.48 8.46 -9.19
C GLU A 151 -21.33 6.94 -9.43
N LEU A 152 -20.17 6.36 -9.10
CA LEU A 152 -19.97 4.90 -9.09
C LEU A 152 -20.63 4.20 -7.89
N GLY A 153 -21.10 4.98 -6.91
CA GLY A 153 -21.79 4.57 -5.70
C GLY A 153 -20.91 4.47 -4.46
N ALA A 154 -19.67 5.00 -4.49
CA ALA A 154 -18.93 5.23 -3.26
C ALA A 154 -19.64 6.29 -2.41
N ILE A 155 -19.51 6.20 -1.08
CA ILE A 155 -20.08 7.19 -0.16
C ILE A 155 -19.11 8.36 0.12
N ALA A 156 -17.82 8.15 -0.16
CA ALA A 156 -16.76 9.11 0.05
C ALA A 156 -15.55 8.80 -0.83
N ALA A 157 -14.59 9.72 -0.86
CA ALA A 157 -13.29 9.53 -1.48
C ALA A 157 -12.19 9.82 -0.46
N GLN A 158 -11.16 8.99 -0.43
CA GLN A 158 -9.94 9.18 0.35
C GLN A 158 -8.80 9.59 -0.59
N LEU A 159 -8.19 10.74 -0.32
CA LEU A 159 -7.15 11.33 -1.17
C LEU A 159 -5.83 11.38 -0.40
N GLY A 160 -4.77 10.78 -0.97
CA GLY A 160 -3.42 10.84 -0.41
C GLY A 160 -2.56 11.89 -1.13
N THR A 161 -2.20 11.60 -2.38
CA THR A 161 -1.31 12.44 -3.21
C THR A 161 -1.74 13.90 -3.34
N ALA A 162 -3.05 14.18 -3.27
CA ALA A 162 -3.58 15.53 -3.31
C ALA A 162 -3.08 16.41 -2.15
N PHE A 163 -2.91 15.83 -0.95
CA PHE A 163 -2.54 16.54 0.27
C PHE A 163 -1.03 16.59 0.55
N ILE A 164 -0.19 15.91 -0.24
CA ILE A 164 1.26 15.85 0.03
C ILE A 164 1.94 17.23 -0.07
N LEU A 165 1.42 18.13 -0.93
CA LEU A 165 1.99 19.47 -1.10
C LEU A 165 1.38 20.52 -0.15
N CYS A 166 0.47 20.13 0.74
CA CYS A 166 -0.06 21.02 1.78
C CYS A 166 1.06 21.41 2.76
N PRO A 167 1.06 22.64 3.30
CA PRO A 167 2.12 23.12 4.17
C PRO A 167 2.28 22.26 5.44
N GLU A 168 1.19 21.69 5.95
CA GLU A 168 1.13 20.81 7.13
C GLU A 168 1.76 19.43 6.90
N SER A 169 1.97 19.02 5.64
CA SER A 169 2.57 17.72 5.33
C SER A 169 4.03 17.66 5.74
N ALA A 170 4.44 16.59 6.42
CA ALA A 170 5.85 16.33 6.76
C ALA A 170 6.72 15.91 5.55
N ALA A 171 6.19 15.95 4.32
CA ALA A 171 6.97 15.67 3.11
C ALA A 171 8.15 16.65 2.99
N ASN A 172 9.36 16.10 2.86
CA ASN A 172 10.58 16.89 2.77
C ASN A 172 10.66 17.69 1.45
N ALA A 173 11.56 18.67 1.41
CA ALA A 173 11.71 19.57 0.26
C ALA A 173 11.99 18.82 -1.06
N GLY A 174 12.82 17.78 -1.03
CA GLY A 174 13.12 16.96 -2.20
C GLY A 174 11.88 16.24 -2.75
N TYR A 175 11.07 15.66 -1.86
CA TYR A 175 9.84 14.98 -2.26
C TYR A 175 8.81 15.96 -2.83
N ARG A 176 8.66 17.13 -2.19
CA ARG A 176 7.78 18.20 -2.68
C ARG A 176 8.22 18.69 -4.07
N GLN A 177 9.52 18.87 -4.28
CA GLN A 177 10.07 19.29 -5.58
C GLN A 177 9.81 18.23 -6.67
N MET A 178 10.04 16.95 -6.37
CA MET A 178 9.81 15.84 -7.30
C MET A 178 8.33 15.73 -7.69
N LEU A 179 7.41 15.85 -6.73
CA LEU A 179 5.98 15.83 -7.04
C LEU A 179 5.54 17.06 -7.84
N SER A 180 6.10 18.22 -7.55
CA SER A 180 5.78 19.46 -8.27
C SER A 180 6.32 19.47 -9.69
N SER A 181 7.50 18.87 -9.93
CA SER A 181 8.06 18.75 -11.27
C SER A 181 7.31 17.70 -12.11
N ALA A 182 6.88 16.60 -11.50
CA ALA A 182 6.04 15.59 -12.16
C ALA A 182 4.65 16.11 -12.57
N ARG A 183 4.15 17.18 -11.91
CA ARG A 183 2.89 17.86 -12.26
C ARG A 183 3.03 18.87 -13.41
N ARG A 184 4.25 19.21 -13.86
CA ARG A 184 4.41 20.12 -15.02
C ARG A 184 4.08 19.38 -16.32
N PRO A 185 3.31 19.99 -17.23
CA PRO A 185 3.07 19.41 -18.55
C PRO A 185 4.41 19.17 -19.27
N HIS A 186 4.52 18.05 -19.99
CA HIS A 186 5.75 17.61 -20.67
C HIS A 186 6.28 18.58 -21.73
N SER A 187 5.52 19.60 -22.12
CA SER A 187 5.94 20.62 -23.09
C SER A 187 7.02 21.57 -22.57
N ASP A 188 7.28 21.60 -21.26
CA ASP A 188 8.17 22.60 -20.64
C ASP A 188 9.49 22.01 -20.12
N ASP A 189 9.85 20.76 -20.46
CA ASP A 189 11.17 20.19 -20.13
C ASP A 189 12.14 20.28 -21.33
N PRO A 190 13.11 21.22 -21.32
CA PRO A 190 14.10 21.35 -22.40
C PRO A 190 15.10 20.19 -22.48
N ARG A 191 15.05 19.21 -21.55
CA ARG A 191 15.99 18.08 -21.50
C ARG A 191 15.34 16.73 -21.76
N GLY A 192 14.03 16.65 -22.02
CA GLY A 192 13.34 15.41 -22.36
C GLY A 192 13.62 14.24 -21.40
N VAL A 193 13.88 14.53 -20.12
CA VAL A 193 14.22 13.49 -19.15
C VAL A 193 12.91 12.91 -18.64
N ARG A 194 12.62 11.67 -19.02
CA ARG A 194 11.48 10.91 -18.48
C ARG A 194 11.56 10.94 -16.94
N PRO A 195 10.53 11.43 -16.23
CA PRO A 195 10.48 11.30 -14.79
C PRO A 195 10.52 9.80 -14.45
N LEU A 196 11.36 9.40 -13.50
CA LEU A 196 11.44 8.03 -12.97
C LEU A 196 10.16 7.61 -12.19
N GLY A 197 8.98 8.06 -12.60
CA GLY A 197 7.71 7.55 -12.08
C GLY A 197 7.42 6.20 -12.73
N THR A 198 7.85 5.11 -12.07
CA THR A 198 7.45 3.68 -12.18
C THR A 198 8.58 2.68 -11.91
N ARG A 199 9.75 3.08 -11.38
CA ARG A 199 10.81 2.11 -11.01
C ARG A 199 10.58 1.31 -9.73
N HIS A 200 9.39 1.33 -9.13
CA HIS A 200 9.09 0.40 -8.03
C HIS A 200 8.85 -1.06 -8.47
N ARG A 201 8.74 -1.34 -9.79
CA ARG A 201 8.46 -2.70 -10.30
C ARG A 201 9.69 -3.53 -10.72
N GLN A 202 10.89 -2.96 -10.86
CA GLN A 202 12.03 -3.73 -11.41
C GLN A 202 12.75 -4.62 -10.38
N SER A 203 12.60 -4.37 -9.07
CA SER A 203 13.26 -5.20 -8.06
C SER A 203 12.62 -6.59 -7.89
N ALA A 204 11.34 -6.74 -8.21
CA ALA A 204 10.64 -8.03 -8.09
C ALA A 204 10.91 -8.99 -9.26
N ASP A 205 11.11 -8.46 -10.47
CA ASP A 205 11.35 -9.28 -11.68
C ASP A 205 12.78 -9.86 -11.73
N HIS A 206 13.76 -9.21 -11.10
CA HIS A 206 15.12 -9.74 -11.03
C HIS A 206 15.23 -10.99 -10.12
N LEU A 207 14.40 -11.07 -9.08
CA LEU A 207 14.34 -12.25 -8.19
C LEU A 207 13.79 -13.50 -8.89
N ARG A 208 12.91 -13.35 -9.88
CA ARG A 208 12.35 -14.50 -10.64
C ARG A 208 13.29 -15.03 -11.73
N ARG A 209 14.19 -14.19 -12.26
CA ARG A 209 15.11 -14.59 -13.34
C ARG A 209 16.39 -15.27 -12.85
N GLY A 210 16.77 -15.09 -11.58
CA GLY A 210 17.94 -15.74 -10.99
C GLY A 210 17.77 -17.23 -10.62
N GLN A 211 16.56 -17.78 -10.72
CA GLN A 211 16.26 -19.16 -10.29
C GLN A 211 16.23 -20.21 -11.42
N ARG A 212 16.66 -19.88 -12.64
CA ARG A 212 16.80 -20.87 -13.72
C ARG A 212 18.27 -21.05 -14.10
N GLN A 213 18.95 -22.00 -13.46
CA GLN A 213 20.09 -22.69 -14.08
C GLN A 213 19.60 -23.97 -14.80
N PRO A 214 20.16 -24.31 -15.97
CA PRO A 214 19.78 -25.49 -16.73
C PRO A 214 20.44 -26.74 -16.14
N GLY A 215 19.64 -27.68 -15.62
CA GLY A 215 20.13 -28.99 -15.19
C GLY A 215 20.51 -29.83 -16.40
N THR A 216 21.80 -30.13 -16.55
CA THR A 216 22.32 -31.14 -17.47
C THR A 216 22.01 -32.53 -16.91
N CYS A 217 21.24 -33.30 -17.69
CA CYS A 217 20.99 -34.73 -17.48
C CYS A 217 22.27 -35.52 -17.75
N GLY A 218 22.69 -36.35 -16.79
CA GLY A 218 23.82 -37.28 -16.93
C GLY A 218 23.49 -38.62 -16.27
N LEU A 219 23.23 -39.63 -17.12
CA LEU A 219 23.02 -41.03 -16.78
C LEU A 219 24.36 -41.76 -16.61
N SER A 220 24.49 -42.56 -15.54
CA SER A 220 25.25 -43.83 -15.44
C SER A 220 25.25 -44.24 -13.95
N GLY A 221 24.97 -45.44 -13.47
CA GLY A 221 24.93 -46.76 -14.08
C GLY A 221 25.71 -47.73 -13.16
N GLY A 222 25.05 -48.77 -12.66
CA GLY A 222 25.68 -50.06 -12.38
C GLY A 222 26.22 -50.36 -10.98
N LEU A 223 25.59 -51.40 -10.40
CA LEU A 223 26.00 -52.37 -9.37
C LEU A 223 26.04 -51.90 -7.91
#